data_AF-A0A2U0UBP3-F1
#
_entry.id   AF-A0A2U0UBP3-F1
#
_cell.length_a   1.000
_cell.length_b   1.000
_cell.length_c   1.000
_cell.angle_alpha   90.00
_cell.angle_beta   90.00
_cell.angle_gamma   90.00
#
_symmetry.space_group_name_H-M   'P 1'
#
loop_
_entity.id
_entity.type
_entity.pdbx_description
1 polymer ?
#
loop_
_entity_poly.entity_id
_entity_poly.type
_entity_poly.pdbx_seq_one_letter_code
_entity_poly.pdbx_strand_id
1 'polypeptide(L)'
;MFTMLLLAVFSDVYAGIVVFQSSTDKGNSQHEITKDGITINTTDGYVNGTYKLYKFYKSSITTISSTVGNITKIEFTCTAYINAKFGPDSWELAGDLQGQYSFEGKIGTWTGNASSIKMRAHRQQVRATKIVVTYGSIANTKTTTTLTFDHTNNYIFAQGSGEHTFVNAASLTPVVSGATVTYSSDNENIATVDEHGKVVVGSDQSGTAIITATYAGNSQHSGSKASYTIKVEKKFQNIAELNQNMTPDKKVGLLKLTNAQFTYINGAYHYLQDASGAVCVFNSDLKGYKTGQVLNGDAEVEYNLNDGMQEIRAITLRGGIKVTQDEVVPNEMSATDAIIKHNLCKYIKLSGVTVSAQHVVDDASTIFLKDQFNQNLPIKQDGVYDLITIPILYNGTLQLAVISMQPLPIGVKVAIGETGYATLYDSVHALLVPAGVRASGYMLQNNKLVEGDVYKKGDVIPKDFAVVLKATPNTEYNFAISTKDGINKKANILMGTENITDLSINAADCFYYALTTNANNDINSVGFYWMQKDGAPFTNGAHKAYFKIAKTINAKMGYAFNKEATAIVSIHASQPDKAPFLYNLSGQRVTPNYKGVVICNGKKIVLR
;
A
#
# COMPACT_ATOMS: atom_id res chain seq x y z
N MET A 1 -1.21 3.52 27.15
CA MET A 1 -2.35 4.45 27.16
C MET A 1 -3.11 4.20 28.45
N PHE A 2 -2.80 4.96 29.50
CA PHE A 2 -3.49 4.86 30.79
C PHE A 2 -4.74 5.76 30.71
N THR A 3 -5.92 5.16 30.68
CA THR A 3 -7.17 5.84 30.97
C THR A 3 -7.16 6.22 32.45
N MET A 4 -6.73 7.45 32.74
CA MET A 4 -6.89 8.03 34.06
C MET A 4 -8.37 8.36 34.22
N LEU A 5 -9.12 7.43 34.81
CA LEU A 5 -10.45 7.67 35.34
C LEU A 5 -10.27 8.71 36.45
N LEU A 6 -10.53 9.98 36.13
CA LEU A 6 -10.60 11.04 37.11
C LEU A 6 -11.84 10.75 37.99
N LEU A 7 -11.64 9.98 39.06
CA LEU A 7 -12.54 10.04 40.20
C LEU A 7 -12.53 11.51 40.64
N ALA A 8 -13.67 12.19 40.49
CA ALA A 8 -13.92 13.43 41.20
C ALA A 8 -13.83 13.12 42.69
N VAL A 9 -12.65 13.30 43.27
CA VAL A 9 -12.51 13.42 44.72
C VAL A 9 -13.16 14.77 45.02
N PHE A 10 -14.44 14.74 45.38
CA PHE A 10 -15.05 15.85 46.08
C PHE A 10 -14.22 16.03 47.35
N SER A 11 -13.34 17.04 47.36
CA SER A 11 -12.84 17.57 48.60
C SER A 11 -14.06 18.12 49.33
N ASP A 12 -14.60 17.36 50.28
CA ASP A 12 -15.70 17.81 51.12
C ASP A 12 -15.23 19.04 51.89
N VAL A 13 -15.60 20.22 51.38
CA VAL A 13 -15.51 21.47 52.13
C VAL A 13 -16.59 21.38 53.20
N TYR A 14 -16.20 20.85 54.36
CA TYR A 14 -17.04 20.73 55.55
C TYR A 14 -17.61 22.10 55.92
N ALA A 15 -18.94 22.20 56.02
CA ALA A 15 -19.60 23.39 56.54
C ALA A 15 -20.31 23.01 57.85
N GLY A 16 -19.55 22.84 58.92
CA GLY A 16 -20.10 22.83 60.28
C GLY A 16 -20.76 21.52 60.77
N ILE A 17 -20.96 21.49 62.09
CA ILE A 17 -21.54 20.38 62.86
C ILE A 17 -22.53 20.97 63.86
N VAL A 18 -23.76 20.43 63.89
CA VAL A 18 -24.73 20.71 64.96
C VAL A 18 -24.84 19.49 65.85
N VAL A 19 -24.70 19.70 67.16
CA VAL A 19 -24.81 18.64 68.17
C VAL A 19 -26.03 18.90 69.03
N PHE A 20 -26.95 17.92 69.04
CA PHE A 20 -28.09 17.83 69.95
C PHE A 20 -27.73 16.90 71.09
N GLN A 21 -27.68 17.42 72.31
CA GLN A 21 -27.44 16.68 73.55
C GLN A 21 -28.70 16.65 74.39
N SER A 22 -29.24 15.47 74.67
CA SER A 22 -30.53 15.33 75.35
C SER A 22 -30.54 15.82 76.81
N SER A 23 -29.35 16.01 77.40
CA SER A 23 -29.18 16.55 78.75
C SER A 23 -29.31 18.08 78.81
N THR A 24 -29.07 18.78 77.70
CA THR A 24 -29.00 20.25 77.65
C THR A 24 -29.94 20.88 76.63
N ASP A 25 -30.09 20.28 75.46
CA ASP A 25 -30.90 20.81 74.37
C ASP A 25 -32.36 20.35 74.51
N LYS A 26 -33.25 21.33 74.71
CA LYS A 26 -34.70 21.13 74.82
C LYS A 26 -35.39 21.55 73.53
N GLY A 27 -36.32 20.71 73.08
CA GLY A 27 -37.11 20.93 71.87
C GLY A 27 -38.15 22.02 72.03
N ASN A 28 -38.49 22.64 70.90
CA ASN A 28 -39.49 23.69 70.78
C ASN A 28 -40.92 23.15 71.07
N SER A 29 -41.11 21.85 70.86
CA SER A 29 -42.31 21.09 71.25
C SER A 29 -41.91 19.67 71.65
N GLN A 30 -42.87 18.85 72.09
CA GLN A 30 -42.62 17.42 72.37
C GLN A 30 -41.95 16.71 71.18
N HIS A 31 -42.35 17.08 69.95
CA HIS A 31 -42.05 16.36 68.71
C HIS A 31 -41.01 17.05 67.84
N GLU A 32 -40.58 18.27 68.19
CA GLU A 32 -39.65 19.04 67.38
C GLU A 32 -38.55 19.72 68.20
N ILE A 33 -37.33 19.70 67.68
CA ILE A 33 -36.19 20.49 68.17
C ILE A 33 -35.47 21.12 66.98
N THR A 34 -35.18 22.41 67.08
CA THR A 34 -34.41 23.16 66.08
C THR A 34 -33.21 23.80 66.74
N LYS A 35 -32.04 23.67 66.12
CA LYS A 35 -30.78 24.26 66.60
C LYS A 35 -29.88 24.57 65.40
N ASP A 36 -29.35 25.79 65.35
CA ASP A 36 -28.35 26.23 64.37
C ASP A 36 -28.71 25.89 62.91
N GLY A 37 -29.99 26.05 62.54
CA GLY A 37 -30.50 25.80 61.19
C GLY A 37 -30.82 24.34 60.86
N ILE A 38 -30.60 23.41 61.79
CA ILE A 38 -30.99 22.00 61.71
C ILE A 38 -32.26 21.76 62.53
N THR A 39 -33.24 21.10 61.93
CA THR A 39 -34.52 20.74 62.57
C THR A 39 -34.69 19.22 62.61
N ILE A 40 -34.99 18.67 63.79
CA ILE A 40 -35.38 17.27 64.00
C ILE A 40 -36.85 17.26 64.41
N ASN A 41 -37.72 16.69 63.58
CA ASN A 41 -39.15 16.56 63.81
C ASN A 41 -39.56 15.08 63.73
N THR A 42 -40.23 14.54 64.74
CA THR A 42 -40.74 13.16 64.76
C THR A 42 -42.26 13.12 64.83
N THR A 43 -42.90 12.24 64.06
CA THR A 43 -44.37 12.09 64.10
C THR A 43 -44.90 11.56 65.43
N ASP A 44 -44.09 10.81 66.17
CA ASP A 44 -44.45 10.31 67.50
C ASP A 44 -43.20 10.03 68.33
N GLY A 45 -43.10 10.62 69.53
CA GLY A 45 -41.90 10.54 70.35
C GLY A 45 -41.70 11.72 71.29
N TYR A 46 -40.45 11.88 71.74
CA TYR A 46 -39.99 12.97 72.59
C TYR A 46 -38.61 13.41 72.13
N VAL A 47 -38.51 14.58 71.51
CA VAL A 47 -37.22 15.25 71.21
C VAL A 47 -36.98 16.49 72.06
N ASN A 48 -37.83 16.70 73.07
CA ASN A 48 -37.84 17.89 73.91
C ASN A 48 -36.92 17.83 75.16
N GLY A 49 -36.18 16.74 75.34
CA GLY A 49 -35.26 16.57 76.48
C GLY A 49 -35.93 16.22 77.83
N THR A 50 -37.26 16.00 77.88
CA THR A 50 -38.02 15.71 79.12
C THR A 50 -37.47 14.54 79.94
N TYR A 51 -36.78 13.57 79.31
CA TYR A 51 -36.24 12.38 79.97
C TYR A 51 -34.72 12.30 79.99
N LYS A 52 -34.03 13.41 79.71
CA LYS A 52 -32.58 13.42 79.40
C LYS A 52 -32.21 12.44 78.28
N LEU A 53 -33.15 12.12 77.40
CA LEU A 53 -32.97 11.26 76.21
C LEU A 53 -34.03 11.63 75.16
N TYR A 54 -33.69 11.41 73.89
CA TYR A 54 -34.58 11.51 72.74
C TYR A 54 -35.24 10.16 72.47
N LYS A 55 -36.57 10.13 72.32
CA LYS A 55 -37.37 8.93 72.10
C LYS A 55 -38.05 9.02 70.74
N PHE A 56 -37.92 7.98 69.94
CA PHE A 56 -38.61 7.83 68.66
C PHE A 56 -39.45 6.56 68.74
N TYR A 57 -40.77 6.67 68.85
CA TYR A 57 -41.62 5.49 69.07
C TYR A 57 -41.63 4.55 67.86
N LYS A 58 -42.02 3.29 68.07
CA LYS A 58 -42.11 2.32 66.97
C LYS A 58 -43.04 2.88 65.89
N SER A 59 -42.63 2.75 64.63
CA SER A 59 -43.32 3.29 63.45
C SER A 59 -43.32 4.81 63.30
N SER A 60 -42.72 5.57 64.24
CA SER A 60 -42.53 7.02 64.05
C SER A 60 -41.61 7.30 62.87
N ILE A 61 -41.92 8.38 62.14
CA ILE A 61 -41.08 8.93 61.08
C ILE A 61 -40.42 10.18 61.63
N THR A 62 -39.09 10.19 61.67
CA THR A 62 -38.27 11.34 62.03
C THR A 62 -37.72 11.99 60.77
N THR A 63 -38.09 13.25 60.55
CA THR A 63 -37.52 14.11 59.52
C THR A 63 -36.41 14.96 60.13
N ILE A 64 -35.21 14.89 59.56
CA ILE A 64 -34.10 15.78 59.87
C ILE A 64 -33.89 16.67 58.65
N SER A 65 -33.93 17.99 58.83
CA SER A 65 -33.81 18.96 57.74
C SER A 65 -32.82 20.05 58.07
N SER A 66 -32.22 20.63 57.03
CA SER A 66 -31.22 21.67 57.15
C SER A 66 -31.57 22.86 56.27
N THR A 67 -31.44 24.06 56.83
CA THR A 67 -31.52 25.34 56.11
C THR A 67 -30.15 25.95 55.84
N VAL A 68 -29.09 25.35 56.38
CA VAL A 68 -27.71 25.88 56.37
C VAL A 68 -26.80 25.18 55.37
N GLY A 69 -27.32 24.15 54.69
CA GLY A 69 -26.66 23.41 53.62
C GLY A 69 -27.01 21.91 53.68
N ASN A 70 -26.63 21.13 52.68
CA ASN A 70 -27.04 19.73 52.61
C ASN A 70 -26.40 18.90 53.73
N ILE A 71 -27.18 18.05 54.37
CA ILE A 71 -26.73 17.12 55.40
C ILE A 71 -25.88 16.03 54.76
N THR A 72 -24.68 15.83 55.28
CA THR A 72 -23.72 14.83 54.79
C THR A 72 -23.57 13.64 55.72
N LYS A 73 -23.77 13.84 57.02
CA LYS A 73 -23.71 12.77 58.03
C LYS A 73 -24.65 13.04 59.21
N ILE A 74 -25.29 11.99 59.73
CA ILE A 74 -26.02 12.02 61.00
C ILE A 74 -25.56 10.86 61.87
N GLU A 75 -25.26 11.12 63.14
CA GLU A 75 -24.87 10.10 64.12
C GLU A 75 -25.80 10.12 65.33
N PHE A 76 -26.52 9.02 65.56
CA PHE A 76 -27.37 8.77 66.72
C PHE A 76 -26.62 7.95 67.76
N THR A 77 -26.23 8.56 68.87
CA THR A 77 -25.71 7.83 70.03
C THR A 77 -26.88 7.27 70.84
N CYS A 78 -27.17 5.98 70.68
CA CYS A 78 -28.30 5.30 71.32
C CYS A 78 -27.99 4.83 72.74
N THR A 79 -29.03 4.55 73.54
CA THR A 79 -28.87 4.07 74.92
C THR A 79 -28.48 2.59 74.99
N ALA A 80 -28.86 1.82 73.97
CA ALA A 80 -28.66 0.37 73.87
C ALA A 80 -27.79 0.01 72.66
N TYR A 81 -27.14 -1.15 72.72
CA TYR A 81 -26.27 -1.65 71.66
C TYR A 81 -27.08 -2.27 70.53
N ILE A 82 -26.64 -2.05 69.29
CA ILE A 82 -27.02 -2.81 68.09
C ILE A 82 -28.53 -3.09 67.98
N ASN A 83 -28.91 -4.36 67.99
CA ASN A 83 -30.27 -4.89 67.90
C ASN A 83 -31.00 -5.05 69.25
N ALA A 84 -30.39 -4.64 70.37
CA ALA A 84 -31.06 -4.62 71.66
C ALA A 84 -32.22 -3.62 71.65
N LYS A 85 -33.21 -3.83 72.53
CA LYS A 85 -34.36 -2.92 72.69
C LYS A 85 -33.86 -1.49 72.89
N PHE A 86 -34.33 -0.57 72.05
CA PHE A 86 -33.92 0.86 71.99
C PHE A 86 -32.62 1.19 71.23
N GLY A 87 -31.98 0.20 70.62
CA GLY A 87 -30.72 0.35 69.89
C GLY A 87 -30.85 0.90 68.45
N PRO A 88 -29.72 1.21 67.81
CA PRO A 88 -29.66 1.86 66.50
C PRO A 88 -30.14 1.01 65.32
N ASP A 89 -30.20 -0.33 65.45
CA ASP A 89 -30.72 -1.25 64.42
C ASP A 89 -32.23 -1.08 64.16
N SER A 90 -32.94 -0.35 65.02
CA SER A 90 -34.37 -0.10 64.81
C SER A 90 -34.65 0.98 63.76
N TRP A 91 -33.65 1.70 63.25
CA TRP A 91 -33.80 2.67 62.17
C TRP A 91 -33.82 2.03 60.78
N GLU A 92 -34.68 2.52 59.89
CA GLU A 92 -34.62 2.33 58.43
C GLU A 92 -34.81 3.69 57.74
N LEU A 93 -34.35 3.82 56.49
CA LEU A 93 -34.66 5.01 55.67
C LEU A 93 -36.12 4.96 55.20
N ALA A 94 -36.82 6.08 55.27
CA ALA A 94 -38.25 6.15 54.97
C ALA A 94 -38.54 7.20 53.89
N GLY A 95 -38.93 6.76 52.69
CA GLY A 95 -39.17 7.64 51.54
C GLY A 95 -38.02 7.59 50.53
N ASP A 96 -37.65 8.73 49.96
CA ASP A 96 -36.54 8.84 49.00
C ASP A 96 -35.24 8.31 49.63
N LEU A 97 -34.71 7.21 49.07
CA LEU A 97 -33.55 6.46 49.56
C LEU A 97 -32.21 7.19 49.31
N GLN A 98 -32.12 8.47 49.70
CA GLN A 98 -30.89 9.24 49.60
C GLN A 98 -29.96 8.88 50.77
N GLY A 99 -28.75 8.42 50.43
CA GLY A 99 -27.73 8.02 51.41
C GLY A 99 -27.82 6.57 51.88
N GLN A 100 -27.00 6.24 52.86
CA GLN A 100 -26.83 4.91 53.43
C GLN A 100 -26.86 5.00 54.95
N TYR A 101 -27.47 4.01 55.61
CA TYR A 101 -27.48 3.91 57.07
C TYR A 101 -26.76 2.65 57.52
N SER A 102 -25.87 2.79 58.50
CA SER A 102 -25.14 1.72 59.15
C SER A 102 -25.14 1.92 60.65
N PHE A 103 -24.75 0.91 61.42
CA PHE A 103 -24.63 1.03 62.88
C PHE A 103 -23.50 0.17 63.43
N GLU A 104 -22.87 0.65 64.49
CA GLU A 104 -21.84 -0.06 65.23
C GLU A 104 -21.94 0.28 66.72
N GLY A 105 -21.92 -0.75 67.56
CA GLY A 105 -22.06 -0.56 69.01
C GLY A 105 -23.36 0.16 69.36
N LYS A 106 -23.27 1.35 69.97
CA LYS A 106 -24.43 2.20 70.30
C LYS A 106 -24.73 3.27 69.24
N ILE A 107 -23.93 3.37 68.19
CA ILE A 107 -24.01 4.49 67.23
C ILE A 107 -24.70 4.02 65.96
N GLY A 108 -25.76 4.73 65.59
CA GLY A 108 -26.36 4.66 64.26
C GLY A 108 -25.85 5.81 63.40
N THR A 109 -25.37 5.53 62.20
CA THR A 109 -24.77 6.53 61.31
C THR A 109 -25.48 6.51 59.97
N TRP A 110 -26.02 7.66 59.57
CA TRP A 110 -26.43 7.92 58.19
C TRP A 110 -25.36 8.75 57.49
N THR A 111 -25.02 8.42 56.25
CA THR A 111 -24.20 9.25 55.35
C THR A 111 -24.93 9.47 54.03
N GLY A 112 -24.84 10.68 53.47
CA GLY A 112 -25.53 11.02 52.23
C GLY A 112 -25.25 12.45 51.80
N ASN A 113 -26.14 13.02 50.99
CA ASN A 113 -26.09 14.42 50.60
C ASN A 113 -27.52 14.89 50.31
N ALA A 114 -28.21 15.41 51.33
CA ALA A 114 -29.62 15.78 51.23
C ALA A 114 -29.95 16.99 52.09
N SER A 115 -30.81 17.89 51.61
CA SER A 115 -31.33 19.01 52.42
C SER A 115 -32.29 18.53 53.52
N SER A 116 -32.89 17.35 53.36
CA SER A 116 -33.69 16.68 54.37
C SER A 116 -33.65 15.16 54.20
N ILE A 117 -33.70 14.42 55.32
CA ILE A 117 -33.78 12.97 55.36
C ILE A 117 -34.89 12.52 56.31
N LYS A 118 -35.54 11.41 55.98
CA LYS A 118 -36.59 10.78 56.77
C LYS A 118 -36.16 9.38 57.19
N MET A 119 -36.28 9.09 58.47
CA MET A 119 -35.94 7.79 59.06
C MET A 119 -37.14 7.24 59.83
N ARG A 120 -37.40 5.93 59.75
CA ARG A 120 -38.47 5.26 60.49
C ARG A 120 -37.90 4.32 61.54
N ALA A 121 -38.44 4.39 62.76
CA ALA A 121 -38.15 3.43 63.82
C ALA A 121 -38.95 2.12 63.59
N HIS A 122 -38.52 1.29 62.64
CA HIS A 122 -39.32 0.20 62.06
C HIS A 122 -39.49 -1.02 62.97
N ARG A 123 -38.43 -1.47 63.66
CA ARG A 123 -38.50 -2.67 64.51
C ARG A 123 -39.10 -2.36 65.87
N GLN A 124 -38.54 -1.37 66.55
CA GLN A 124 -38.90 -0.96 67.91
C GLN A 124 -38.65 0.55 68.08
N GLN A 125 -39.01 1.10 69.24
CA GLN A 125 -38.63 2.48 69.60
C GLN A 125 -37.10 2.62 69.59
N VAL A 126 -36.56 3.74 69.12
CA VAL A 126 -35.16 4.15 69.29
C VAL A 126 -35.03 5.15 70.44
N ARG A 127 -33.96 5.04 71.25
CA ARG A 127 -33.63 6.04 72.27
C ARG A 127 -32.20 6.52 72.12
N ALA A 128 -32.01 7.83 71.94
CA ALA A 128 -30.70 8.45 71.76
C ALA A 128 -30.40 9.50 72.84
N THR A 129 -29.14 9.62 73.24
CA THR A 129 -28.67 10.68 74.15
C THR A 129 -28.01 11.85 73.41
N LYS A 130 -27.53 11.58 72.19
CA LYS A 130 -26.82 12.56 71.37
C LYS A 130 -27.13 12.31 69.90
N ILE A 131 -27.40 13.39 69.16
CA ILE A 131 -27.54 13.38 67.70
C ILE A 131 -26.56 14.41 67.14
N VAL A 132 -25.66 13.99 66.26
CA VAL A 132 -24.72 14.87 65.56
C VAL A 132 -25.15 14.97 64.12
N VAL A 133 -25.31 16.19 63.60
CA VAL A 133 -25.65 16.44 62.19
C VAL A 133 -24.51 17.24 61.57
N THR A 134 -23.89 16.69 60.53
CA THR A 134 -22.84 17.35 59.73
C THR A 134 -23.46 17.81 58.41
N TYR A 135 -23.16 19.03 57.98
CA TYR A 135 -23.66 19.56 56.71
C TYR A 135 -22.52 20.16 55.85
N GLY A 136 -22.75 20.23 54.54
CA GLY A 136 -21.91 20.92 53.56
C GLY A 136 -22.43 22.34 53.30
N SER A 137 -21.68 23.15 52.54
CA SER A 137 -22.08 24.52 52.22
C SER A 137 -23.28 24.58 51.26
N ILE A 138 -24.05 25.67 51.28
CA ILE A 138 -25.17 25.89 50.33
C ILE A 138 -24.60 25.86 48.91
N ALA A 139 -25.14 24.99 48.04
CA ALA A 139 -24.76 24.96 46.64
C ALA A 139 -25.11 26.31 45.97
N ASN A 140 -24.12 27.16 45.73
CA ASN A 140 -24.30 28.30 44.83
C ASN A 140 -24.55 27.76 43.42
N THR A 141 -25.79 27.82 42.93
CA THR A 141 -26.10 27.51 41.54
C THR A 141 -25.59 28.65 40.66
N LYS A 142 -24.36 28.50 40.14
CA LYS A 142 -23.79 29.44 39.19
C LYS A 142 -24.67 29.51 37.93
N THR A 143 -24.83 30.71 37.38
CA THR A 143 -25.48 30.94 36.08
C THR A 143 -24.65 30.29 34.98
N THR A 144 -25.26 29.41 34.18
CA THR A 144 -24.57 28.76 33.05
C THR A 144 -24.18 29.78 31.99
N THR A 145 -22.97 29.66 31.45
CA THR A 145 -22.53 30.45 30.29
C THR A 145 -22.29 29.54 29.10
N THR A 146 -22.24 30.13 27.90
CA THR A 146 -21.94 29.43 26.65
C THR A 146 -21.02 30.30 25.81
N LEU A 147 -19.95 29.68 25.30
CA LEU A 147 -19.10 30.28 24.26
C LEU A 147 -19.57 29.78 22.89
N THR A 148 -19.62 30.69 21.91
CA THR A 148 -19.95 30.36 20.52
C THR A 148 -19.00 31.09 19.58
N PHE A 149 -18.52 30.38 18.55
CA PHE A 149 -17.87 31.00 17.39
C PHE A 149 -18.91 31.30 16.31
N ASP A 150 -18.72 32.41 15.59
CA ASP A 150 -19.57 32.74 14.43
C ASP A 150 -19.37 31.72 13.29
N HIS A 151 -18.15 31.17 13.18
CA HIS A 151 -17.82 30.11 12.23
C HIS A 151 -17.38 28.86 12.98
N THR A 152 -18.21 27.81 12.92
CA THR A 152 -17.96 26.51 13.56
C THR A 152 -17.51 25.42 12.58
N ASN A 153 -17.60 25.69 11.27
CA ASN A 153 -17.13 24.77 10.24
C ASN A 153 -15.60 24.67 10.23
N ASN A 154 -15.08 23.55 9.76
CA ASN A 154 -13.64 23.35 9.60
C ASN A 154 -13.08 24.34 8.57
N TYR A 155 -11.99 25.00 8.92
CA TYR A 155 -11.17 25.73 7.95
C TYR A 155 -10.22 24.75 7.27
N ILE A 156 -10.24 24.67 5.94
CA ILE A 156 -9.41 23.74 5.17
C ILE A 156 -8.49 24.54 4.24
N PHE A 157 -7.18 24.33 4.39
CA PHE A 157 -6.14 24.97 3.60
C PHE A 157 -5.31 23.93 2.84
N ALA A 158 -4.74 24.34 1.72
CA ALA A 158 -3.79 23.53 0.96
C ALA A 158 -2.38 23.71 1.51
N GLN A 159 -1.62 22.63 1.60
CA GLN A 159 -0.19 22.74 1.91
C GLN A 159 0.53 23.58 0.84
N GLY A 160 1.34 24.54 1.27
CA GLY A 160 2.09 25.47 0.43
C GLY A 160 1.23 26.58 -0.20
N SER A 161 0.05 26.87 0.36
CA SER A 161 -0.81 27.97 -0.12
C SER A 161 -0.42 29.35 0.41
N GLY A 162 0.71 29.45 1.12
CA GLY A 162 1.12 30.66 1.83
C GLY A 162 0.45 30.79 3.21
N GLU A 163 0.85 31.80 3.96
CA GLU A 163 0.27 32.10 5.27
C GLU A 163 -1.16 32.65 5.11
N HIS A 164 -2.08 32.19 5.96
CA HIS A 164 -3.45 32.71 6.01
C HIS A 164 -3.72 33.33 7.38
N THR A 165 -4.34 34.51 7.39
CA THR A 165 -4.69 35.23 8.62
C THR A 165 -6.16 35.63 8.61
N PHE A 166 -6.87 35.36 9.71
CA PHE A 166 -8.28 35.74 9.90
C PHE A 166 -8.63 35.90 11.38
N VAL A 167 -9.80 36.45 11.70
CA VAL A 167 -10.31 36.56 13.08
C VAL A 167 -11.56 35.71 13.22
N ASN A 168 -11.60 34.84 14.24
CA ASN A 168 -12.78 34.07 14.63
C ASN A 168 -12.90 34.11 16.16
N ALA A 169 -13.30 35.26 16.70
CA ALA A 169 -13.44 35.45 18.15
C ALA A 169 -14.73 34.78 18.67
N ALA A 170 -14.65 34.16 19.85
CA ALA A 170 -15.81 33.58 20.52
C ALA A 170 -16.61 34.63 21.29
N SER A 171 -17.93 34.52 21.23
CA SER A 171 -18.88 35.32 21.99
C SER A 171 -19.35 34.57 23.23
N LEU A 172 -19.37 35.25 24.40
CA LEU A 172 -19.85 34.69 25.68
C LEU A 172 -21.29 35.11 25.95
N THR A 173 -22.18 34.14 26.19
CA THR A 173 -23.59 34.37 26.51
C THR A 173 -23.99 33.70 27.83
N PRO A 174 -24.64 34.42 28.79
CA PRO A 174 -24.85 35.87 28.79
C PRO A 174 -23.52 36.64 28.91
N VAL A 175 -23.53 37.92 28.53
CA VAL A 175 -22.35 38.79 28.67
C VAL A 175 -22.02 38.96 30.15
N VAL A 176 -20.78 38.68 30.51
CA VAL A 176 -20.27 38.84 31.88
C VAL A 176 -19.26 39.99 31.90
N SER A 177 -19.55 41.05 32.64
CA SER A 177 -18.65 42.21 32.76
C SER A 177 -17.30 41.81 33.33
N GLY A 178 -16.21 42.21 32.65
CA GLY A 178 -14.84 41.88 33.03
C GLY A 178 -14.46 40.41 32.81
N ALA A 179 -15.27 39.63 32.09
CA ALA A 179 -14.89 38.27 31.74
C ALA A 179 -13.70 38.25 30.77
N THR A 180 -12.75 37.38 31.05
CA THR A 180 -11.62 37.09 30.17
C THR A 180 -11.89 35.76 29.45
N VAL A 181 -11.92 35.81 28.12
CA VAL A 181 -11.90 34.61 27.28
C VAL A 181 -10.46 34.37 26.85
N THR A 182 -9.96 33.16 27.07
CA THR A 182 -8.62 32.76 26.64
C THR A 182 -8.71 31.85 25.43
N TYR A 183 -7.71 31.93 24.55
CA TYR A 183 -7.60 31.09 23.36
C TYR A 183 -6.37 30.20 23.45
N SER A 184 -6.46 29.02 22.87
CA SER A 184 -5.33 28.09 22.74
C SER A 184 -5.44 27.29 21.45
N SER A 185 -4.30 27.01 20.83
CA SER A 185 -4.17 25.99 19.79
C SER A 185 -3.56 24.73 20.37
N ASP A 186 -4.07 23.56 20.02
CA ASP A 186 -3.43 22.29 20.38
C ASP A 186 -2.21 21.94 19.50
N ASN A 187 -2.02 22.67 18.39
CA ASN A 187 -0.94 22.44 17.44
C ASN A 187 -0.50 23.75 16.75
N GLU A 188 0.39 24.47 17.43
CA GLU A 188 0.92 25.76 16.97
C GLU A 188 1.80 25.67 15.71
N ASN A 189 2.27 24.48 15.31
CA ASN A 189 2.97 24.29 14.03
C ASN A 189 2.04 24.41 12.82
N ILE A 190 0.73 24.23 13.03
CA ILE A 190 -0.29 24.33 11.98
C ILE A 190 -1.01 25.66 12.08
N ALA A 191 -1.45 26.04 13.28
CA ALA A 191 -2.12 27.32 13.49
C ALA A 191 -1.88 27.88 14.88
N THR A 192 -1.63 29.18 14.97
CA THR A 192 -1.58 29.93 16.22
C THR A 192 -2.83 30.80 16.35
N VAL A 193 -3.14 31.20 17.58
CA VAL A 193 -4.26 32.10 17.89
C VAL A 193 -3.83 33.09 18.98
N ASP A 194 -4.14 34.36 18.82
CA ASP A 194 -3.86 35.39 19.83
C ASP A 194 -5.03 35.60 20.80
N GLU A 195 -4.86 36.52 21.75
CA GLU A 195 -5.85 36.86 22.77
C GLU A 195 -7.16 37.45 22.22
N HIS A 196 -7.17 37.90 20.96
CA HIS A 196 -8.33 38.50 20.28
C HIS A 196 -9.01 37.50 19.32
N GLY A 197 -8.59 36.23 19.31
CA GLY A 197 -9.11 35.23 18.38
C GLY A 197 -8.62 35.43 16.94
N LYS A 198 -7.53 36.18 16.73
CA LYS A 198 -6.85 36.24 15.44
C LYS A 198 -6.01 34.99 15.26
N VAL A 199 -6.27 34.28 14.16
CA VAL A 199 -5.61 33.04 13.79
C VAL A 199 -4.59 33.32 12.69
N VAL A 200 -3.43 32.69 12.80
CA VAL A 200 -2.44 32.59 11.72
C VAL A 200 -2.21 31.12 11.41
N VAL A 201 -2.37 30.72 10.15
CA VAL A 201 -2.20 29.34 9.69
C VAL A 201 -0.91 29.23 8.87
N GLY A 202 0.03 28.44 9.38
CA GLY A 202 1.22 28.03 8.64
C GLY A 202 0.85 26.89 7.69
N SER A 203 0.91 27.13 6.37
CA SER A 203 0.52 26.11 5.38
C SER A 203 1.70 25.28 4.86
N ASP A 204 2.93 25.50 5.33
CA ASP A 204 4.10 24.74 4.87
C ASP A 204 4.06 23.27 5.29
N GLN A 205 3.38 22.96 6.40
CA GLN A 205 3.18 21.61 6.91
C GLN A 205 1.71 21.20 6.86
N SER A 206 1.43 19.97 6.43
CA SER A 206 0.09 19.39 6.54
C SER A 206 -0.20 18.93 7.97
N GLY A 207 -1.43 19.12 8.45
CA GLY A 207 -1.84 18.68 9.77
C GLY A 207 -3.17 19.28 10.20
N THR A 208 -3.49 19.08 11.47
CA THR A 208 -4.73 19.58 12.07
C THR A 208 -4.39 20.35 13.34
N ALA A 209 -5.10 21.46 13.57
CA ALA A 209 -5.11 22.20 14.83
C ALA A 209 -6.56 22.43 15.28
N ILE A 210 -6.79 22.39 16.58
CA ILE A 210 -8.05 22.72 17.23
C ILE A 210 -7.84 24.01 18.01
N ILE A 211 -8.56 25.06 17.61
CA ILE A 211 -8.60 26.32 18.33
C ILE A 211 -9.70 26.23 19.37
N THR A 212 -9.36 26.49 20.63
CA THR A 212 -10.29 26.43 21.76
C THR A 212 -10.37 27.78 22.45
N ALA A 213 -11.59 28.31 22.59
CA ALA A 213 -11.89 29.43 23.47
C ALA A 213 -12.38 28.89 24.83
N THR A 214 -11.88 29.46 25.92
CA THR A 214 -12.25 29.08 27.29
C THR A 214 -12.64 30.29 28.11
N TYR A 215 -13.77 30.19 28.79
CA TYR A 215 -14.14 31.05 29.90
C TYR A 215 -14.12 30.20 31.18
N ALA A 216 -13.25 30.51 32.13
CA ALA A 216 -13.07 29.71 33.35
C ALA A 216 -14.28 29.77 34.30
N GLY A 217 -15.17 30.76 34.13
CA GLY A 217 -16.23 31.07 35.09
C GLY A 217 -15.74 31.96 36.23
N ASN A 218 -16.66 32.31 37.12
CA ASN A 218 -16.38 33.07 38.34
C ASN A 218 -17.24 32.55 39.50
N SER A 219 -17.37 33.31 40.59
CA SER A 219 -18.20 32.93 41.74
C SER A 219 -19.69 32.81 41.42
N GLN A 220 -20.18 33.53 40.40
CA GLN A 220 -21.58 33.62 40.01
C GLN A 220 -21.91 32.90 38.69
N HIS A 221 -20.93 32.65 37.83
CA HIS A 221 -21.11 32.09 36.49
C HIS A 221 -20.26 30.85 36.28
N SER A 222 -20.85 29.81 35.70
CA SER A 222 -20.14 28.58 35.33
C SER A 222 -19.21 28.86 34.15
N GLY A 223 -18.09 28.13 34.07
CA GLY A 223 -17.20 28.20 32.92
C GLY A 223 -17.81 27.52 31.68
N SER A 224 -17.30 27.87 30.51
CA SER A 224 -17.70 27.31 29.22
C SER A 224 -16.52 27.25 28.25
N LYS A 225 -16.64 26.40 27.23
CA LYS A 225 -15.65 26.23 26.16
C LYS A 225 -16.35 26.07 24.81
N ALA A 226 -15.66 26.49 23.76
CA ALA A 226 -16.02 26.19 22.38
C ALA A 226 -14.75 25.90 21.59
N SER A 227 -14.86 25.12 20.51
CA SER A 227 -13.72 24.86 19.62
C SER A 227 -14.15 24.74 18.17
N TYR A 228 -13.18 24.93 17.27
CA TYR A 228 -13.28 24.62 15.84
C TYR A 228 -11.95 24.09 15.32
N THR A 229 -11.97 23.47 14.14
CA THR A 229 -10.81 22.80 13.55
C THR A 229 -10.25 23.56 12.35
N ILE A 230 -8.92 23.60 12.28
CA ILE A 230 -8.13 24.02 11.13
C ILE A 230 -7.41 22.81 10.58
N LYS A 231 -7.52 22.55 9.29
CA LYS A 231 -6.88 21.44 8.59
C LYS A 231 -6.06 21.97 7.42
N VAL A 232 -4.77 21.63 7.39
CA VAL A 232 -3.90 21.83 6.23
C VAL A 232 -3.72 20.48 5.55
N GLU A 233 -4.28 20.32 4.35
CA GLU A 233 -4.23 19.08 3.60
C GLU A 233 -2.93 18.94 2.81
N LYS A 234 -2.35 17.74 2.85
CA LYS A 234 -1.11 17.42 2.13
C LYS A 234 -1.28 17.65 0.63
N LYS A 235 -0.31 18.32 0.01
CA LYS A 235 -0.26 18.54 -1.43
C LYS A 235 0.82 17.67 -2.08
N PHE A 236 0.39 16.73 -2.92
CA PHE A 236 1.24 15.87 -3.73
C PHE A 236 1.58 16.56 -5.05
N GLN A 237 2.85 16.50 -5.46
CA GLN A 237 3.34 17.16 -6.66
C GLN A 237 3.03 16.40 -7.95
N ASN A 238 2.74 15.10 -7.85
CA ASN A 238 2.46 14.20 -8.96
C ASN A 238 1.83 12.88 -8.48
N ILE A 239 1.42 12.03 -9.43
CA ILE A 239 0.76 10.74 -9.12
C ILE A 239 1.69 9.79 -8.36
N ALA A 240 2.99 9.73 -8.68
CA ALA A 240 3.91 8.84 -7.99
C ALA A 240 4.06 9.17 -6.50
N GLU A 241 4.14 10.46 -6.15
CA GLU A 241 4.20 10.90 -4.75
C GLU A 241 2.92 10.54 -3.99
N LEU A 242 1.75 10.74 -4.61
CA LEU A 242 0.48 10.31 -4.04
C LEU A 242 0.50 8.81 -3.73
N ASN A 243 0.88 7.98 -4.72
CA ASN A 243 0.91 6.52 -4.59
C ASN A 243 1.82 6.05 -3.43
N GLN A 244 2.98 6.68 -3.24
CA GLN A 244 3.91 6.37 -2.13
C GLN A 244 3.35 6.69 -0.73
N ASN A 245 2.32 7.54 -0.65
CA ASN A 245 1.71 7.98 0.60
C ASN A 245 0.33 7.33 0.87
N MET A 246 -0.10 6.40 0.01
CA MET A 246 -1.36 5.70 0.21
C MET A 246 -1.25 4.65 1.33
N THR A 247 -2.31 4.54 2.11
CA THR A 247 -2.50 3.52 3.16
C THR A 247 -3.87 2.86 2.96
N PRO A 248 -4.17 1.73 3.60
CA PRO A 248 -5.51 1.13 3.53
C PRO A 248 -6.63 2.10 3.96
N ASP A 249 -6.33 2.98 4.92
CA ASP A 249 -7.26 4.01 5.38
C ASP A 249 -7.52 5.09 4.33
N LYS A 250 -8.79 5.45 4.18
CA LYS A 250 -9.23 6.58 3.36
C LYS A 250 -8.68 7.89 3.88
N LYS A 251 -8.06 8.66 2.98
CA LYS A 251 -7.50 9.99 3.25
C LYS A 251 -7.92 10.97 2.16
N VAL A 252 -7.85 12.26 2.50
CA VAL A 252 -8.09 13.36 1.57
C VAL A 252 -6.81 14.18 1.45
N GLY A 253 -6.50 14.61 0.24
CA GLY A 253 -5.38 15.49 -0.05
C GLY A 253 -5.53 16.20 -1.38
N LEU A 254 -4.52 16.99 -1.73
CA LEU A 254 -4.47 17.72 -2.98
C LEU A 254 -3.44 17.10 -3.91
N LEU A 255 -3.81 16.89 -5.16
CA LEU A 255 -2.95 16.35 -6.19
C LEU A 255 -2.75 17.40 -7.28
N LYS A 256 -1.49 17.77 -7.53
CA LYS A 256 -1.12 18.52 -8.72
C LYS A 256 -1.10 17.59 -9.93
N LEU A 257 -1.94 17.88 -10.90
CA LEU A 257 -2.03 17.19 -12.18
C LEU A 257 -1.22 17.96 -13.22
N THR A 258 -0.22 17.31 -13.80
CA THR A 258 0.62 17.87 -14.86
C THR A 258 0.60 16.92 -16.04
N ASN A 259 -0.11 17.28 -17.11
CA ASN A 259 -0.40 16.42 -18.25
C ASN A 259 -0.92 15.02 -17.84
N ALA A 260 -1.79 14.98 -16.82
CA ALA A 260 -2.36 13.73 -16.35
C ALA A 260 -3.48 13.30 -17.31
N GLN A 261 -3.27 12.21 -18.05
CA GLN A 261 -4.17 11.71 -19.07
C GLN A 261 -5.00 10.54 -18.55
N PHE A 262 -6.31 10.55 -18.79
CA PHE A 262 -7.14 9.35 -18.65
C PHE A 262 -6.83 8.39 -19.79
N THR A 263 -5.99 7.39 -19.53
CA THR A 263 -5.50 6.45 -20.56
C THR A 263 -6.53 5.38 -20.92
N TYR A 264 -7.43 5.05 -20.01
CA TYR A 264 -8.54 4.13 -20.29
C TYR A 264 -9.69 4.33 -19.32
N ILE A 265 -10.92 4.27 -19.82
CA ILE A 265 -12.16 4.36 -19.03
C ILE A 265 -13.09 3.22 -19.43
N ASN A 266 -13.55 2.43 -18.45
CA ASN A 266 -14.57 1.41 -18.62
C ASN A 266 -15.42 1.28 -17.34
N GLY A 267 -16.66 1.75 -17.39
CA GLY A 267 -17.57 1.73 -16.24
C GLY A 267 -16.99 2.51 -15.05
N ALA A 268 -16.81 1.85 -13.91
CA ALA A 268 -16.24 2.46 -12.71
C ALA A 268 -14.71 2.63 -12.76
N TYR A 269 -14.02 1.98 -13.71
CA TYR A 269 -12.56 1.99 -13.80
C TYR A 269 -12.09 3.11 -14.72
N HIS A 270 -11.43 4.11 -14.16
CA HIS A 270 -10.79 5.18 -14.91
C HIS A 270 -9.30 5.19 -14.58
N TYR A 271 -8.43 5.01 -15.55
CA TYR A 271 -7.00 4.97 -15.32
C TYR A 271 -6.39 6.32 -15.69
N LEU A 272 -5.80 6.99 -14.71
CA LEU A 272 -5.18 8.30 -14.84
C LEU A 272 -3.66 8.13 -14.76
N GLN A 273 -2.93 8.72 -15.69
CA GLN A 273 -1.47 8.58 -15.78
C GLN A 273 -0.81 9.90 -16.14
N ASP A 274 0.28 10.23 -15.46
CA ASP A 274 1.21 11.30 -15.83
C ASP A 274 2.60 10.71 -16.11
N ALA A 275 3.59 11.56 -16.35
CA ALA A 275 4.97 11.12 -16.61
C ALA A 275 5.62 10.41 -15.39
N SER A 276 5.09 10.63 -14.17
CA SER A 276 5.62 10.07 -12.94
C SER A 276 5.02 8.69 -12.60
N GLY A 277 3.75 8.47 -12.90
CA GLY A 277 3.03 7.28 -12.46
C GLY A 277 1.60 7.19 -12.97
N ALA A 278 0.91 6.12 -12.55
CA ALA A 278 -0.48 5.85 -12.89
C ALA A 278 -1.30 5.51 -11.64
N VAL A 279 -2.60 5.74 -11.67
CA VAL A 279 -3.53 5.47 -10.57
C VAL A 279 -4.90 5.12 -11.10
N CYS A 280 -5.62 4.23 -10.42
CA CYS A 280 -7.01 3.92 -10.72
C CYS A 280 -7.91 4.94 -10.01
N VAL A 281 -8.70 5.69 -10.75
CA VAL A 281 -9.80 6.48 -10.21
C VAL A 281 -11.06 5.61 -10.28
N PHE A 282 -11.45 5.07 -9.12
CA PHE A 282 -12.52 4.09 -9.00
C PHE A 282 -13.75 4.73 -8.35
N ASN A 283 -14.78 5.07 -9.15
CA ASN A 283 -16.19 5.21 -8.75
C ASN A 283 -17.08 5.63 -9.96
N SER A 284 -18.39 5.46 -9.88
CA SER A 284 -19.38 5.79 -10.94
C SER A 284 -19.80 7.26 -11.02
N ASP A 285 -19.41 8.10 -10.06
CA ASP A 285 -19.85 9.50 -9.98
C ASP A 285 -19.00 10.48 -10.82
N LEU A 286 -17.99 9.97 -11.52
CA LEU A 286 -17.13 10.73 -12.43
C LEU A 286 -17.75 10.89 -13.83
N LYS A 287 -19.05 11.20 -13.87
CA LYS A 287 -19.78 11.40 -15.13
C LYS A 287 -19.17 12.57 -15.91
N GLY A 288 -18.70 12.31 -17.12
CA GLY A 288 -18.26 13.33 -18.08
C GLY A 288 -16.80 13.22 -18.52
N TYR A 289 -15.98 12.39 -17.86
CA TYR A 289 -14.63 12.14 -18.34
C TYR A 289 -14.60 11.13 -19.50
N LYS A 290 -13.60 11.27 -20.37
CA LYS A 290 -13.42 10.45 -21.57
C LYS A 290 -11.96 10.02 -21.70
N THR A 291 -11.74 8.82 -22.25
CA THR A 291 -10.41 8.33 -22.59
C THR A 291 -9.69 9.36 -23.48
N GLY A 292 -8.42 9.62 -23.20
CA GLY A 292 -7.56 10.61 -23.86
C GLY A 292 -7.67 12.04 -23.33
N GLN A 293 -8.58 12.32 -22.39
CA GLN A 293 -8.61 13.64 -21.75
C GLN A 293 -7.37 13.86 -20.89
N VAL A 294 -6.79 15.05 -20.98
CA VAL A 294 -5.58 15.48 -20.28
C VAL A 294 -5.92 16.62 -19.33
N LEU A 295 -5.52 16.48 -18.07
CA LEU A 295 -5.78 17.41 -16.98
C LEU A 295 -4.50 18.15 -16.56
N ASN A 296 -4.61 19.47 -16.39
CA ASN A 296 -3.54 20.33 -15.90
C ASN A 296 -4.08 21.31 -14.86
N GLY A 297 -3.68 21.15 -13.60
CA GLY A 297 -4.15 21.96 -12.46
C GLY A 297 -4.10 21.21 -11.15
N ASP A 298 -4.73 21.73 -10.10
CA ASP A 298 -4.85 21.06 -8.81
C ASP A 298 -6.23 20.41 -8.67
N ALA A 299 -6.26 19.21 -8.09
CA ALA A 299 -7.49 18.49 -7.76
C ALA A 299 -7.47 18.03 -6.30
N GLU A 300 -8.64 18.03 -5.67
CA GLU A 300 -8.85 17.38 -4.37
C GLU A 300 -9.20 15.91 -4.60
N VAL A 301 -8.55 15.02 -3.87
CA VAL A 301 -8.67 13.58 -4.05
C VAL A 301 -8.94 12.89 -2.72
N GLU A 302 -9.95 12.01 -2.68
CA GLU A 302 -10.05 10.96 -1.67
C GLU A 302 -9.30 9.75 -2.19
N TYR A 303 -8.38 9.18 -1.42
CA TYR A 303 -7.51 8.09 -1.88
C TYR A 303 -7.23 7.05 -0.79
N ASN A 304 -6.98 5.82 -1.20
CA ASN A 304 -6.50 4.73 -0.34
C ASN A 304 -5.87 3.58 -1.14
N LEU A 305 -5.16 2.70 -0.44
CA LEU A 305 -4.82 1.37 -0.94
C LEU A 305 -6.01 0.43 -0.74
N ASN A 306 -6.42 -0.25 -1.79
CA ASN A 306 -7.51 -1.21 -1.75
C ASN A 306 -7.03 -2.57 -2.22
N ASP A 307 -6.87 -3.52 -1.31
CA ASP A 307 -6.21 -4.81 -1.59
C ASP A 307 -4.85 -4.65 -2.30
N GLY A 308 -4.13 -3.56 -1.95
CA GLY A 308 -2.84 -3.19 -2.55
C GLY A 308 -2.94 -2.36 -3.84
N MET A 309 -4.12 -2.19 -4.44
CA MET A 309 -4.32 -1.26 -5.56
C MET A 309 -4.32 0.19 -5.11
N GLN A 310 -3.57 1.03 -5.83
CA GLN A 310 -3.59 2.48 -5.67
C GLN A 310 -4.86 3.06 -6.29
N GLU A 311 -5.76 3.55 -5.44
CA GLU A 311 -7.09 4.01 -5.86
C GLU A 311 -7.40 5.44 -5.36
N ILE A 312 -7.88 6.28 -6.28
CA ILE A 312 -8.59 7.52 -5.99
C ILE A 312 -10.09 7.21 -6.02
N ARG A 313 -10.78 7.46 -4.90
CA ARG A 313 -12.21 7.18 -4.69
C ARG A 313 -13.13 8.32 -5.08
N ALA A 314 -12.61 9.53 -5.02
CA ALA A 314 -13.29 10.74 -5.46
C ALA A 314 -12.24 11.74 -5.94
N ILE A 315 -12.55 12.47 -7.01
CA ILE A 315 -11.71 13.55 -7.51
C ILE A 315 -12.58 14.77 -7.81
N THR A 316 -12.24 15.90 -7.19
CA THR A 316 -12.91 17.18 -7.37
C THR A 316 -11.91 18.18 -7.92
N LEU A 317 -12.12 18.65 -9.16
CA LEU A 317 -11.21 19.60 -9.80
C LEU A 317 -11.37 20.99 -9.19
N ARG A 318 -10.28 21.68 -8.88
CA ARG A 318 -10.31 23.06 -8.39
C ARG A 318 -10.40 24.07 -9.54
N GLY A 319 -10.80 25.30 -9.21
CA GLY A 319 -10.91 26.39 -10.18
C GLY A 319 -9.59 26.62 -10.94
N GLY A 320 -9.68 26.87 -12.25
CA GLY A 320 -8.53 27.12 -13.12
C GLY A 320 -7.92 25.88 -13.78
N ILE A 321 -8.52 24.69 -13.62
CA ILE A 321 -8.06 23.48 -14.31
C ILE A 321 -8.21 23.60 -15.83
N LYS A 322 -7.20 23.16 -16.56
CA LYS A 322 -7.23 23.04 -18.02
C LYS A 322 -7.48 21.59 -18.41
N VAL A 323 -8.44 21.40 -19.31
CA VAL A 323 -8.79 20.09 -19.87
C VAL A 323 -8.59 20.13 -21.38
N THR A 324 -7.77 19.22 -21.90
CA THR A 324 -7.54 19.04 -23.33
C THR A 324 -7.80 17.58 -23.73
N GLN A 325 -7.77 17.29 -25.03
CA GLN A 325 -7.90 15.93 -25.56
C GLN A 325 -6.61 15.58 -26.31
N ASP A 326 -6.11 14.38 -26.10
CA ASP A 326 -4.95 13.85 -26.81
C ASP A 326 -5.13 12.35 -27.12
N GLU A 327 -4.35 11.84 -28.05
CA GLU A 327 -4.28 10.42 -28.35
C GLU A 327 -3.62 9.67 -27.19
N VAL A 328 -4.15 8.49 -26.84
CA VAL A 328 -3.53 7.65 -25.81
C VAL A 328 -2.51 6.73 -26.47
N VAL A 329 -1.24 6.91 -26.12
CA VAL A 329 -0.16 6.04 -26.58
C VAL A 329 0.21 5.06 -25.46
N PRO A 330 0.11 3.74 -25.68
CA PRO A 330 0.51 2.76 -24.68
C PRO A 330 2.02 2.76 -24.44
N ASN A 331 2.40 2.52 -23.19
CA ASN A 331 3.81 2.33 -22.85
C ASN A 331 4.24 0.93 -23.29
N GLU A 332 5.11 0.85 -24.30
CA GLU A 332 5.65 -0.43 -24.73
C GLU A 332 6.69 -0.95 -23.73
N MET A 333 6.56 -2.22 -23.32
CA MET A 333 7.54 -2.88 -22.45
C MET A 333 7.48 -4.41 -22.55
N SER A 334 8.46 -5.08 -21.94
CA SER A 334 8.47 -6.54 -21.83
C SER A 334 7.50 -7.03 -20.74
N ALA A 335 7.04 -8.29 -20.85
CA ALA A 335 6.24 -8.92 -19.80
C ALA A 335 7.02 -9.00 -18.47
N THR A 336 8.32 -9.33 -18.54
CA THR A 336 9.21 -9.31 -17.37
C THR A 336 9.26 -7.94 -16.68
N ASP A 337 9.39 -6.84 -17.43
CA ASP A 337 9.38 -5.49 -16.84
C ASP A 337 8.03 -5.15 -16.20
N ALA A 338 6.92 -5.58 -16.81
CA ALA A 338 5.60 -5.39 -16.26
C ALA A 338 5.44 -6.09 -14.90
N ILE A 339 6.02 -7.29 -14.76
CA ILE A 339 6.02 -8.09 -13.53
C ILE A 339 6.95 -7.48 -12.47
N ILE A 340 8.23 -7.28 -12.78
CA ILE A 340 9.25 -6.86 -11.80
C ILE A 340 8.96 -5.45 -11.24
N LYS A 341 8.44 -4.54 -12.06
CA LYS A 341 8.20 -3.15 -11.63
C LYS A 341 6.80 -2.93 -11.07
N HIS A 342 5.93 -3.95 -11.10
CA HIS A 342 4.53 -3.83 -10.67
C HIS A 342 3.91 -2.53 -11.18
N ASN A 343 3.95 -2.26 -12.49
CA ASN A 343 3.49 -0.99 -13.09
C ASN A 343 1.95 -0.85 -13.00
N LEU A 344 1.41 -0.92 -11.79
CA LEU A 344 -0.01 -0.94 -11.50
C LEU A 344 -0.68 0.28 -12.13
N CYS A 345 -1.88 0.08 -12.67
CA CYS A 345 -2.69 1.09 -13.33
C CYS A 345 -2.10 1.67 -14.63
N LYS A 346 -0.87 1.30 -15.01
CA LYS A 346 -0.21 1.83 -16.20
C LYS A 346 -0.82 1.23 -17.48
N TYR A 347 -1.07 2.06 -18.47
CA TYR A 347 -1.55 1.62 -19.79
C TYR A 347 -0.37 1.15 -20.64
N ILE A 348 -0.27 -0.17 -20.86
CA ILE A 348 0.91 -0.79 -21.45
C ILE A 348 0.58 -1.61 -22.69
N LYS A 349 1.56 -1.73 -23.59
CA LYS A 349 1.53 -2.65 -24.73
C LYS A 349 2.63 -3.70 -24.56
N LEU A 350 2.24 -4.96 -24.68
CA LEU A 350 3.14 -6.11 -24.74
C LEU A 350 3.11 -6.64 -26.17
N SER A 351 4.27 -6.69 -26.84
CA SER A 351 4.34 -7.13 -28.24
C SER A 351 4.82 -8.58 -28.32
N GLY A 352 4.17 -9.37 -29.18
CA GLY A 352 4.62 -10.73 -29.49
C GLY A 352 4.68 -11.68 -28.29
N VAL A 353 3.82 -11.50 -27.29
CA VAL A 353 3.83 -12.36 -26.11
C VAL A 353 3.12 -13.68 -26.37
N THR A 354 3.70 -14.76 -25.87
CA THR A 354 3.05 -16.09 -25.88
C THR A 354 1.98 -16.11 -24.80
N VAL A 355 0.75 -16.40 -25.20
CA VAL A 355 -0.35 -16.74 -24.30
C VAL A 355 -0.56 -18.24 -24.31
N SER A 356 -0.60 -18.85 -23.13
CA SER A 356 -1.01 -20.25 -22.97
C SER A 356 -1.78 -20.42 -21.67
N ALA A 357 -2.88 -21.16 -21.71
CA ALA A 357 -3.74 -21.43 -20.56
C ALA A 357 -4.08 -20.17 -19.74
N GLN A 358 -4.46 -19.08 -20.41
CA GLN A 358 -4.80 -17.78 -19.80
C GLN A 358 -3.63 -17.04 -19.11
N HIS A 359 -2.40 -17.40 -19.43
CA HIS A 359 -1.22 -16.71 -18.92
C HIS A 359 -0.38 -16.17 -20.06
N VAL A 360 0.19 -14.98 -19.88
CA VAL A 360 1.39 -14.60 -20.63
C VAL A 360 2.56 -15.39 -20.06
N VAL A 361 3.25 -16.13 -20.92
CA VAL A 361 4.33 -17.04 -20.55
C VAL A 361 5.68 -16.44 -20.94
N ASP A 362 6.47 -16.07 -19.93
CA ASP A 362 7.87 -15.71 -20.08
C ASP A 362 8.82 -16.85 -19.64
N ASP A 363 10.10 -16.82 -20.02
CA ASP A 363 11.05 -17.92 -19.77
C ASP A 363 11.35 -18.10 -18.26
N ALA A 364 11.12 -17.05 -17.48
CA ALA A 364 11.36 -17.02 -16.03
C ALA A 364 10.09 -16.81 -15.18
N SER A 365 8.96 -16.43 -15.78
CA SER A 365 7.75 -16.04 -15.03
C SER A 365 6.49 -16.12 -15.89
N THR A 366 5.34 -16.24 -15.24
CA THR A 366 4.02 -16.16 -15.90
C THR A 366 3.17 -15.09 -15.22
N ILE A 367 2.26 -14.48 -15.96
CA ILE A 367 1.28 -13.53 -15.42
C ILE A 367 -0.10 -13.81 -15.98
N PHE A 368 -1.09 -13.85 -15.08
CA PHE A 368 -2.47 -14.20 -15.40
C PHE A 368 -3.18 -13.07 -16.17
N LEU A 369 -3.95 -13.45 -17.20
CA LEU A 369 -4.80 -12.54 -17.96
C LEU A 369 -6.22 -12.50 -17.39
N LYS A 370 -6.73 -11.28 -17.16
CA LYS A 370 -8.07 -11.04 -16.64
C LYS A 370 -8.91 -10.25 -17.63
N ASP A 371 -10.09 -10.77 -17.96
CA ASP A 371 -11.14 -9.99 -18.63
C ASP A 371 -11.87 -9.12 -17.60
N GLN A 372 -11.17 -8.12 -17.07
CA GLN A 372 -11.69 -7.21 -16.04
C GLN A 372 -12.83 -6.33 -16.57
N PHE A 373 -12.81 -6.05 -17.86
CA PHE A 373 -13.68 -5.07 -18.51
C PHE A 373 -14.84 -5.73 -19.27
N ASN A 374 -15.07 -7.03 -19.08
CA ASN A 374 -16.12 -7.83 -19.72
C ASN A 374 -16.18 -7.66 -21.24
N GLN A 375 -15.01 -7.71 -21.89
CA GLN A 375 -14.87 -7.53 -23.34
C GLN A 375 -15.07 -8.84 -24.12
N ASN A 376 -15.21 -9.98 -23.42
CA ASN A 376 -15.31 -11.32 -24.02
C ASN A 376 -14.11 -11.66 -24.91
N LEU A 377 -12.91 -11.25 -24.49
CA LEU A 377 -11.68 -11.49 -25.24
C LEU A 377 -11.28 -12.98 -25.17
N PRO A 378 -10.65 -13.54 -26.22
CA PRO A 378 -10.23 -14.95 -26.27
C PRO A 378 -8.97 -15.21 -25.43
N ILE A 379 -8.91 -14.70 -24.20
CA ILE A 379 -7.72 -14.77 -23.32
C ILE A 379 -7.31 -16.20 -22.94
N LYS A 380 -8.20 -17.18 -23.15
CA LYS A 380 -7.93 -18.61 -22.91
C LYS A 380 -7.33 -19.33 -24.13
N GLN A 381 -7.26 -18.66 -25.29
CA GLN A 381 -6.77 -19.26 -26.52
C GLN A 381 -5.26 -19.14 -26.62
N ASP A 382 -4.59 -20.28 -26.73
CA ASP A 382 -3.15 -20.35 -26.88
C ASP A 382 -2.69 -19.71 -28.21
N GLY A 383 -1.56 -19.01 -28.19
CA GLY A 383 -1.03 -18.33 -29.37
C GLY A 383 -0.01 -17.24 -29.05
N VAL A 384 0.36 -16.46 -30.06
CA VAL A 384 1.24 -15.29 -29.92
C VAL A 384 0.44 -14.04 -30.22
N TYR A 385 0.52 -13.03 -29.36
CA TYR A 385 -0.35 -11.86 -29.41
C TYR A 385 0.39 -10.55 -29.16
N ASP A 386 -0.10 -9.49 -29.79
CA ASP A 386 0.07 -8.12 -29.30
C ASP A 386 -1.08 -7.80 -28.34
N LEU A 387 -0.76 -7.37 -27.13
CA LEU A 387 -1.73 -7.07 -26.08
C LEU A 387 -1.64 -5.59 -25.67
N ILE A 388 -2.81 -4.96 -25.47
CA ILE A 388 -2.92 -3.74 -24.66
C ILE A 388 -3.55 -4.15 -23.34
N THR A 389 -2.88 -3.83 -22.24
CA THR A 389 -3.30 -4.26 -20.90
C THR A 389 -3.02 -3.20 -19.85
N ILE A 390 -3.59 -3.40 -18.66
CA ILE A 390 -3.27 -2.63 -17.46
C ILE A 390 -2.91 -3.61 -16.34
N PRO A 391 -1.71 -3.52 -15.74
CA PRO A 391 -1.38 -4.31 -14.56
C PRO A 391 -2.26 -3.90 -13.37
N ILE A 392 -2.82 -4.89 -12.70
CA ILE A 392 -3.69 -4.71 -11.53
C ILE A 392 -3.34 -5.74 -10.44
N LEU A 393 -3.72 -5.47 -9.20
CA LEU A 393 -3.80 -6.45 -8.15
C LEU A 393 -5.25 -6.89 -7.99
N TYR A 394 -5.45 -8.21 -7.90
CA TYR A 394 -6.73 -8.79 -7.58
C TYR A 394 -6.51 -9.87 -6.53
N ASN A 395 -7.16 -9.70 -5.37
CA ASN A 395 -6.93 -10.52 -4.17
C ASN A 395 -5.42 -10.64 -3.82
N GLY A 396 -4.68 -9.52 -3.93
CA GLY A 396 -3.24 -9.45 -3.65
C GLY A 396 -2.33 -10.05 -4.73
N THR A 397 -2.86 -10.62 -5.82
CA THR A 397 -2.08 -11.20 -6.91
C THR A 397 -2.00 -10.26 -8.11
N LEU A 398 -0.80 -10.07 -8.67
CA LEU A 398 -0.58 -9.29 -9.88
C LEU A 398 -1.19 -10.00 -11.09
N GLN A 399 -1.99 -9.29 -11.86
CA GLN A 399 -2.67 -9.76 -13.08
C GLN A 399 -2.65 -8.67 -14.15
N LEU A 400 -2.90 -9.05 -15.41
CA LEU A 400 -3.08 -8.10 -16.51
C LEU A 400 -4.56 -8.01 -16.87
N ALA A 401 -5.17 -6.85 -16.61
CA ALA A 401 -6.49 -6.52 -17.14
C ALA A 401 -6.37 -6.25 -18.65
N VAL A 402 -6.94 -7.13 -19.47
CA VAL A 402 -6.77 -7.08 -20.93
C VAL A 402 -7.78 -6.11 -21.54
N ILE A 403 -7.29 -5.19 -22.37
CA ILE A 403 -8.10 -4.19 -23.09
C ILE A 403 -8.28 -4.63 -24.53
N SER A 404 -7.20 -5.04 -25.18
CA SER A 404 -7.23 -5.59 -26.54
C SER A 404 -6.21 -6.71 -26.69
N MET A 405 -6.51 -7.63 -27.59
CA MET A 405 -5.71 -8.81 -27.88
C MET A 405 -5.75 -9.08 -29.38
N GLN A 406 -4.60 -8.95 -30.04
CA GLN A 406 -4.47 -9.12 -31.48
C GLN A 406 -3.57 -10.35 -31.76
N PRO A 407 -4.10 -11.44 -32.35
CA PRO A 407 -3.29 -12.60 -32.70
C PRO A 407 -2.28 -12.24 -33.79
N LEU A 408 -1.04 -12.67 -33.60
CA LEU A 408 -0.02 -12.62 -34.64
C LEU A 408 -0.06 -13.93 -35.45
N PRO A 409 -0.17 -13.85 -36.79
CA PRO A 409 -0.19 -15.03 -37.62
C PRO A 409 1.17 -15.74 -37.58
N ILE A 410 1.15 -17.07 -37.67
CA ILE A 410 2.38 -17.86 -37.85
C ILE A 410 2.91 -17.58 -39.26
N GLY A 411 4.15 -17.10 -39.35
CA GLY A 411 4.85 -16.91 -40.62
C GLY A 411 5.45 -18.22 -41.10
N VAL A 412 6.40 -18.77 -40.33
CA VAL A 412 7.14 -19.99 -40.71
C VAL A 412 7.23 -20.96 -39.53
N LYS A 413 7.10 -22.26 -39.82
CA LYS A 413 7.39 -23.34 -38.88
C LYS A 413 8.77 -23.93 -39.15
N VAL A 414 9.59 -24.08 -38.12
CA VAL A 414 10.95 -24.61 -38.27
C VAL A 414 11.18 -25.78 -37.32
N ALA A 415 11.41 -26.96 -37.89
CA ALA A 415 11.90 -28.12 -37.16
C ALA A 415 13.42 -28.01 -36.93
N ILE A 416 13.84 -28.21 -35.68
CA ILE A 416 15.23 -28.29 -35.27
C ILE A 416 15.62 -29.76 -35.25
N GLY A 417 16.61 -30.14 -36.06
CA GLY A 417 17.08 -31.52 -36.13
C GLY A 417 17.89 -31.95 -34.90
N GLU A 418 18.35 -33.20 -34.90
CA GLU A 418 19.10 -33.80 -33.79
C GLU A 418 20.37 -33.02 -33.39
N THR A 419 20.98 -32.29 -34.33
CA THR A 419 22.15 -31.44 -34.07
C THR A 419 21.85 -30.24 -33.16
N GLY A 420 20.57 -29.88 -32.99
CA GLY A 420 20.16 -28.67 -32.30
C GLY A 420 20.26 -27.40 -33.14
N TYR A 421 20.53 -27.52 -34.44
CA TYR A 421 20.63 -26.38 -35.36
C TYR A 421 19.70 -26.51 -36.56
N ALA A 422 19.26 -25.35 -37.07
CA ALA A 422 18.57 -25.21 -38.34
C ALA A 422 18.96 -23.87 -38.99
N THR A 423 18.49 -23.62 -40.21
CA THR A 423 18.54 -22.29 -40.82
C THR A 423 17.14 -21.78 -41.13
N LEU A 424 16.99 -20.45 -41.15
CA LEU A 424 15.75 -19.75 -41.45
C LEU A 424 16.05 -18.53 -42.33
N TYR A 425 15.18 -18.29 -43.30
CA TYR A 425 15.13 -17.08 -44.13
C TYR A 425 13.68 -16.81 -44.55
N ASP A 426 13.27 -15.55 -44.50
CA ASP A 426 11.98 -15.07 -45.00
C ASP A 426 12.21 -13.69 -45.62
N SER A 427 11.91 -13.55 -46.91
CA SER A 427 12.10 -12.31 -47.68
C SER A 427 10.92 -11.33 -47.56
N VAL A 428 9.78 -11.82 -47.07
CA VAL A 428 8.51 -11.11 -47.07
C VAL A 428 8.23 -10.49 -45.71
N HIS A 429 8.49 -11.23 -44.63
CA HIS A 429 8.07 -10.89 -43.27
C HIS A 429 9.24 -10.75 -42.31
N ALA A 430 9.11 -9.79 -41.39
CA ALA A 430 9.92 -9.79 -40.18
C ALA A 430 9.35 -10.82 -39.20
N LEU A 431 10.21 -11.59 -38.55
CA LEU A 431 9.81 -12.75 -37.74
C LEU A 431 10.20 -12.59 -36.28
N LEU A 432 9.26 -12.84 -35.38
CA LEU A 432 9.50 -12.84 -33.94
C LEU A 432 10.18 -14.14 -33.51
N VAL A 433 11.26 -14.01 -32.73
CA VAL A 433 11.96 -15.18 -32.18
C VAL A 433 11.17 -15.76 -31.00
N PRO A 434 10.79 -17.05 -31.04
CA PRO A 434 10.07 -17.69 -29.94
C PRO A 434 10.99 -18.03 -28.75
N ALA A 435 10.37 -18.38 -27.62
CA ALA A 435 11.07 -18.85 -26.42
C ALA A 435 11.99 -20.05 -26.71
N GLY A 436 13.13 -20.12 -26.02
CA GLY A 436 14.10 -21.22 -26.17
C GLY A 436 14.89 -21.24 -27.48
N VAL A 437 14.65 -20.29 -28.40
CA VAL A 437 15.38 -20.19 -29.66
C VAL A 437 16.38 -19.04 -29.64
N ARG A 438 17.57 -19.33 -30.17
CA ARG A 438 18.60 -18.34 -30.46
C ARG A 438 18.87 -18.30 -31.95
N ALA A 439 18.63 -17.16 -32.58
CA ALA A 439 18.86 -16.93 -34.00
C ALA A 439 20.12 -16.08 -34.19
N SER A 440 20.94 -16.38 -35.20
CA SER A 440 22.20 -15.67 -35.43
C SER A 440 22.55 -15.53 -36.89
N GLY A 441 22.85 -14.30 -37.31
CA GLY A 441 23.56 -14.04 -38.55
C GLY A 441 25.04 -14.42 -38.42
N TYR A 442 25.74 -14.54 -39.54
CA TYR A 442 27.16 -14.88 -39.55
C TYR A 442 27.93 -14.03 -40.54
N MET A 443 29.22 -13.83 -40.27
CA MET A 443 30.19 -13.19 -41.16
C MET A 443 31.39 -14.11 -41.34
N LEU A 444 32.14 -13.88 -42.42
CA LEU A 444 33.46 -14.49 -42.60
C LEU A 444 34.54 -13.46 -42.25
N GLN A 445 35.36 -13.77 -41.25
CA GLN A 445 36.52 -12.96 -40.87
C GLN A 445 37.74 -13.86 -40.72
N ASN A 446 38.84 -13.52 -41.39
CA ASN A 446 40.08 -14.31 -41.37
C ASN A 446 39.85 -15.81 -41.64
N ASN A 447 39.02 -16.11 -42.65
CA ASN A 447 38.65 -17.48 -43.05
C ASN A 447 38.03 -18.31 -41.91
N LYS A 448 37.19 -17.66 -41.10
CA LYS A 448 36.45 -18.25 -39.99
C LYS A 448 35.06 -17.63 -39.92
N LEU A 449 34.05 -18.48 -39.68
CA LEU A 449 32.72 -17.99 -39.37
C LEU A 449 32.73 -17.34 -37.98
N VAL A 450 32.33 -16.08 -37.97
CA VAL A 450 32.15 -15.27 -36.77
C VAL A 450 30.70 -14.90 -36.68
N GLU A 451 30.13 -15.04 -35.49
CA GLU A 451 28.75 -14.72 -35.24
C GLU A 451 28.48 -13.21 -35.38
N GLY A 452 27.41 -12.89 -36.11
CA GLY A 452 26.99 -11.53 -36.42
C GLY A 452 26.00 -11.00 -35.39
N ASP A 453 24.85 -10.55 -35.88
CA ASP A 453 23.72 -10.16 -35.03
C ASP A 453 23.07 -11.40 -34.45
N VAL A 454 22.69 -11.30 -33.17
CA VAL A 454 22.06 -12.38 -32.42
C VAL A 454 20.71 -11.89 -31.94
N TYR A 455 19.68 -12.66 -32.27
CA TYR A 455 18.29 -12.43 -31.89
C TYR A 455 17.87 -13.54 -30.92
N LYS A 456 17.28 -13.15 -29.81
CA LYS A 456 16.75 -14.02 -28.75
C LYS A 456 15.24 -13.84 -28.69
N LYS A 457 14.58 -14.61 -27.82
CA LYS A 457 13.15 -14.49 -27.55
C LYS A 457 12.68 -13.03 -27.52
N GLY A 458 11.63 -12.73 -28.27
CA GLY A 458 11.01 -11.39 -28.34
C GLY A 458 11.72 -10.41 -29.26
N ASP A 459 12.96 -10.69 -29.67
CA ASP A 459 13.62 -9.93 -30.74
C ASP A 459 12.96 -10.24 -32.09
N VAL A 460 13.11 -9.29 -33.02
CA VAL A 460 12.57 -9.39 -34.37
C VAL A 460 13.70 -9.60 -35.37
N ILE A 461 13.69 -10.73 -36.06
CA ILE A 461 14.54 -11.00 -37.23
C ILE A 461 13.99 -10.13 -38.38
N PRO A 462 14.80 -9.25 -39.00
CA PRO A 462 14.36 -8.48 -40.14
C PRO A 462 13.96 -9.38 -41.31
N LYS A 463 13.00 -8.94 -42.13
CA LYS A 463 12.78 -9.56 -43.44
C LYS A 463 14.07 -9.51 -44.26
N ASP A 464 14.23 -10.46 -45.17
CA ASP A 464 15.41 -10.62 -46.01
C ASP A 464 16.72 -10.80 -45.21
N PHE A 465 16.63 -11.36 -44.00
CA PHE A 465 17.78 -11.62 -43.14
C PHE A 465 17.88 -13.12 -42.78
N ALA A 466 18.89 -13.78 -43.35
CA ALA A 466 19.12 -15.20 -43.12
C ALA A 466 19.81 -15.49 -41.77
N VAL A 467 19.35 -16.48 -41.02
CA VAL A 467 19.91 -16.83 -39.71
C VAL A 467 20.14 -18.33 -39.55
N VAL A 468 21.08 -18.67 -38.69
CA VAL A 468 21.19 -20.00 -38.07
C VAL A 468 20.40 -19.97 -36.77
N LEU A 469 19.57 -20.98 -36.55
CA LEU A 469 18.85 -21.21 -35.32
C LEU A 469 19.60 -22.24 -34.47
N LYS A 470 19.68 -22.00 -33.16
CA LYS A 470 20.10 -22.95 -32.15
C LYS A 470 19.01 -23.07 -31.10
N ALA A 471 18.51 -24.28 -30.87
CA ALA A 471 17.46 -24.54 -29.89
C ALA A 471 17.46 -26.03 -29.47
N THR A 472 16.47 -26.43 -28.67
CA THR A 472 16.29 -27.84 -28.27
C THR A 472 16.20 -28.75 -29.50
N PRO A 473 17.04 -29.80 -29.61
CA PRO A 473 16.97 -30.78 -30.69
C PRO A 473 15.59 -31.44 -30.80
N ASN A 474 15.24 -31.88 -32.01
CA ASN A 474 14.00 -32.62 -32.31
C ASN A 474 12.72 -31.88 -31.88
N THR A 475 12.73 -30.56 -31.94
CA THR A 475 11.61 -29.69 -31.54
C THR A 475 11.20 -28.78 -32.69
N GLU A 476 9.91 -28.56 -32.88
CA GLU A 476 9.37 -27.60 -33.85
C GLU A 476 9.05 -26.26 -33.16
N TYR A 477 9.39 -25.16 -33.84
CA TYR A 477 9.10 -23.81 -33.36
C TYR A 477 8.30 -23.03 -34.40
N ASN A 478 7.29 -22.29 -33.93
CA ASN A 478 6.51 -21.36 -34.74
C ASN A 478 7.12 -19.96 -34.65
N PHE A 479 7.49 -19.37 -35.78
CA PHE A 479 7.89 -17.96 -35.87
C PHE A 479 6.69 -17.14 -36.31
N ALA A 480 6.22 -16.26 -35.43
CA ALA A 480 5.11 -15.36 -35.73
C ALA A 480 5.59 -14.17 -36.58
N ILE A 481 4.71 -13.66 -37.44
CA ILE A 481 4.96 -12.42 -38.18
C ILE A 481 4.91 -11.25 -37.19
N SER A 482 6.00 -10.49 -37.17
CA SER A 482 6.12 -9.31 -36.34
C SER A 482 5.40 -8.12 -36.97
N THR A 483 4.75 -7.30 -36.14
CA THR A 483 4.20 -5.98 -36.53
C THR A 483 5.27 -4.90 -36.60
N LYS A 484 6.47 -5.18 -36.09
CA LYS A 484 7.65 -4.31 -36.11
C LYS A 484 8.67 -4.83 -37.12
N ASP A 485 9.44 -3.91 -37.69
CA ASP A 485 10.64 -4.26 -38.44
C ASP A 485 11.76 -4.73 -37.49
N GLY A 486 12.58 -5.65 -37.98
CA GLY A 486 13.84 -6.01 -37.31
C GLY A 486 14.95 -5.01 -37.64
N ILE A 487 15.99 -4.97 -36.79
CA ILE A 487 17.18 -4.16 -37.03
C ILE A 487 18.38 -5.07 -37.23
N ASN A 488 19.03 -4.99 -38.39
CA ASN A 488 20.37 -5.54 -38.60
C ASN A 488 21.42 -4.45 -38.35
N LYS A 489 22.43 -4.77 -37.55
CA LYS A 489 23.54 -3.87 -37.20
C LYS A 489 24.85 -4.30 -37.83
N LYS A 490 24.97 -5.57 -38.21
CA LYS A 490 26.17 -6.16 -38.80
C LYS A 490 25.89 -6.74 -40.17
N ALA A 491 26.94 -6.80 -40.98
CA ALA A 491 26.91 -7.54 -42.23
C ALA A 491 26.57 -9.02 -41.96
N ASN A 492 25.92 -9.65 -42.93
CA ASN A 492 25.55 -11.05 -42.88
C ASN A 492 25.94 -11.70 -44.19
N ILE A 493 26.79 -12.74 -44.14
CA ILE A 493 27.20 -13.50 -45.31
C ILE A 493 26.15 -14.54 -45.70
N LEU A 494 25.25 -14.87 -44.76
CA LEU A 494 24.17 -15.80 -45.03
C LEU A 494 23.20 -15.17 -46.03
N MET A 495 22.83 -15.97 -47.01
CA MET A 495 21.76 -15.71 -47.97
C MET A 495 20.68 -16.77 -47.74
N GLY A 496 19.49 -16.56 -48.29
CA GLY A 496 18.46 -17.59 -48.29
C GLY A 496 17.62 -17.58 -49.54
N THR A 497 16.68 -18.49 -49.59
CA THR A 497 15.73 -18.63 -50.71
C THR A 497 14.33 -18.78 -50.15
N GLU A 498 13.39 -17.99 -50.67
CA GLU A 498 11.98 -18.05 -50.27
C GLU A 498 11.37 -19.40 -50.66
N ASN A 499 11.58 -19.78 -51.92
CA ASN A 499 11.10 -21.04 -52.49
C ASN A 499 12.26 -22.03 -52.67
N ILE A 500 11.91 -23.30 -52.93
CA ILE A 500 12.89 -24.27 -53.41
C ILE A 500 13.54 -23.70 -54.68
N THR A 501 14.86 -23.54 -54.67
CA THR A 501 15.57 -22.80 -55.71
C THR A 501 16.82 -23.57 -56.14
N ASP A 502 16.95 -23.83 -57.43
CA ASP A 502 18.19 -24.34 -58.00
C ASP A 502 19.22 -23.21 -58.17
N LEU A 503 20.30 -23.26 -57.38
CA LEU A 503 21.36 -22.25 -57.40
C LEU A 503 22.29 -22.39 -58.61
N SER A 504 22.13 -23.42 -59.45
CA SER A 504 22.93 -23.63 -60.67
C SER A 504 22.64 -22.60 -61.77
N ILE A 505 21.42 -22.06 -61.80
CA ILE A 505 20.90 -21.17 -62.85
C ILE A 505 21.61 -19.79 -62.84
N ASN A 506 22.29 -19.46 -61.73
CA ASN A 506 23.10 -18.25 -61.57
C ASN A 506 24.48 -18.59 -60.97
N ALA A 507 25.12 -19.65 -61.48
CA ALA A 507 26.41 -20.11 -60.97
C ALA A 507 27.49 -19.02 -61.14
N ALA A 508 27.90 -18.44 -60.01
CA ALA A 508 29.11 -17.61 -59.94
C ALA A 508 30.32 -18.52 -59.72
N ASP A 509 31.54 -18.03 -59.98
CA ASP A 509 32.77 -18.75 -59.65
C ASP A 509 33.04 -18.75 -58.13
N CYS A 510 32.16 -19.46 -57.42
CA CYS A 510 32.09 -19.53 -55.97
C CYS A 510 32.04 -20.97 -55.48
N PHE A 511 32.42 -21.16 -54.23
CA PHE A 511 32.08 -22.34 -53.43
C PHE A 511 30.79 -22.10 -52.66
N TYR A 512 29.89 -23.08 -52.66
CA TYR A 512 28.57 -23.02 -52.01
C TYR A 512 28.53 -23.90 -50.76
N TYR A 513 27.93 -23.37 -49.69
CA TYR A 513 27.90 -24.02 -48.39
C TYR A 513 26.47 -24.08 -47.83
N ALA A 514 26.07 -25.23 -47.32
CA ALA A 514 24.81 -25.41 -46.59
C ALA A 514 25.07 -25.87 -45.17
N LEU A 515 24.10 -25.66 -44.29
CA LEU A 515 24.14 -26.19 -42.93
C LEU A 515 24.03 -27.72 -42.99
N THR A 516 25.06 -28.40 -42.52
CA THR A 516 25.11 -29.87 -42.43
C THR A 516 26.19 -30.28 -41.41
N THR A 517 26.39 -31.58 -41.24
CA THR A 517 27.52 -32.16 -40.52
C THR A 517 28.68 -32.46 -41.48
N ASN A 518 29.84 -32.83 -40.94
CA ASN A 518 30.96 -33.31 -41.75
C ASN A 518 30.61 -34.57 -42.56
N ALA A 519 31.50 -34.99 -43.45
CA ALA A 519 31.29 -36.17 -44.31
C ALA A 519 31.07 -37.50 -43.55
N ASN A 520 31.37 -37.56 -42.24
CA ASN A 520 31.15 -38.72 -41.39
C ASN A 520 29.78 -38.68 -40.68
N ASN A 521 28.96 -37.67 -40.94
CA ASN A 521 27.69 -37.41 -40.27
C ASN A 521 27.82 -37.27 -38.74
N ASP A 522 28.96 -36.78 -38.24
CA ASP A 522 29.14 -36.54 -36.79
C ASP A 522 28.23 -35.40 -36.34
N ILE A 523 27.27 -35.70 -35.48
CA ILE A 523 26.28 -34.75 -34.95
C ILE A 523 26.92 -33.53 -34.28
N ASN A 524 28.12 -33.69 -33.70
CA ASN A 524 28.84 -32.61 -33.05
C ASN A 524 29.53 -31.70 -34.07
N SER A 525 29.75 -32.16 -35.31
CA SER A 525 30.47 -31.41 -36.34
C SER A 525 29.60 -30.42 -37.13
N VAL A 526 28.41 -30.11 -36.63
CA VAL A 526 27.48 -29.22 -37.33
C VAL A 526 28.11 -27.87 -37.68
N GLY A 527 27.87 -27.43 -38.91
CA GLY A 527 28.40 -26.20 -39.46
C GLY A 527 28.01 -26.05 -40.92
N PHE A 528 28.75 -25.21 -41.65
CA PHE A 528 28.51 -25.00 -43.08
C PHE A 528 29.54 -25.75 -43.91
N TYR A 529 29.12 -26.69 -44.75
CA TYR A 529 29.98 -27.53 -45.59
C TYR A 529 29.53 -27.51 -47.05
N TRP A 530 30.44 -27.90 -47.94
CA TRP A 530 30.08 -28.20 -49.32
C TRP A 530 29.12 -29.40 -49.38
N MET A 531 27.97 -29.20 -50.02
CA MET A 531 26.99 -30.26 -50.26
C MET A 531 27.29 -31.10 -51.49
N GLN A 532 28.06 -30.53 -52.42
CA GLN A 532 28.42 -31.14 -53.69
C GLN A 532 29.93 -31.18 -53.83
N LYS A 533 30.41 -32.10 -54.67
CA LYS A 533 31.83 -32.21 -54.99
C LYS A 533 32.37 -30.86 -55.49
N ASP A 534 33.58 -30.52 -55.07
CA ASP A 534 34.29 -29.29 -55.43
C ASP A 534 33.52 -27.99 -55.09
N GLY A 535 32.58 -28.05 -54.14
CA GLY A 535 31.80 -26.91 -53.67
C GLY A 535 30.82 -26.35 -54.71
N ALA A 536 30.37 -27.18 -55.65
CA ALA A 536 29.41 -26.82 -56.68
C ALA A 536 28.06 -26.33 -56.10
N PRO A 537 27.30 -25.50 -56.85
CA PRO A 537 25.96 -25.09 -56.45
C PRO A 537 25.01 -26.30 -56.27
N PHE A 538 23.97 -26.10 -55.46
CA PHE A 538 22.97 -27.10 -55.12
C PHE A 538 21.56 -26.50 -55.10
N THR A 539 20.53 -27.34 -55.05
CA THR A 539 19.15 -26.89 -54.84
C THR A 539 18.92 -26.57 -53.36
N ASN A 540 18.72 -25.29 -53.03
CA ASN A 540 18.43 -24.88 -51.67
C ASN A 540 16.93 -25.00 -51.37
N GLY A 541 16.60 -25.38 -50.14
CA GLY A 541 15.21 -25.51 -49.71
C GLY A 541 14.53 -24.16 -49.49
N ALA A 542 13.19 -24.16 -49.53
CA ALA A 542 12.38 -23.01 -49.14
C ALA A 542 12.69 -22.60 -47.69
N HIS A 543 12.79 -21.30 -47.45
CA HIS A 543 13.11 -20.67 -46.16
C HIS A 543 14.43 -21.14 -45.51
N LYS A 544 15.38 -21.68 -46.29
CA LYS A 544 16.68 -22.14 -45.79
C LYS A 544 17.78 -21.14 -46.10
N ALA A 545 18.72 -21.00 -45.16
CA ALA A 545 19.92 -20.22 -45.36
C ALA A 545 21.09 -21.06 -45.88
N TYR A 546 21.93 -20.42 -46.70
CA TYR A 546 23.19 -20.91 -47.22
C TYR A 546 24.19 -19.73 -47.29
N PHE A 547 25.44 -19.99 -47.65
CA PHE A 547 26.29 -18.90 -48.15
C PHE A 547 27.19 -19.37 -49.29
N LYS A 548 27.79 -18.42 -50.00
CA LYS A 548 28.78 -18.67 -51.04
C LYS A 548 29.96 -17.73 -50.89
N ILE A 549 31.15 -18.19 -51.25
CA ILE A 549 32.37 -17.36 -51.28
C ILE A 549 33.07 -17.56 -52.61
N ALA A 550 33.74 -16.53 -53.13
CA ALA A 550 34.55 -16.66 -54.34
C ALA A 550 35.59 -17.77 -54.19
N LYS A 551 35.86 -18.52 -55.26
CA LYS A 551 36.86 -19.58 -55.21
C LYS A 551 38.24 -18.98 -54.95
N THR A 552 38.91 -19.48 -53.91
CA THR A 552 40.29 -19.11 -53.56
C THR A 552 41.05 -20.35 -53.09
N ILE A 553 42.37 -20.35 -53.23
CA ILE A 553 43.24 -21.46 -52.79
C ILE A 553 43.18 -21.74 -51.28
N ASN A 554 42.67 -20.79 -50.49
CA ASN A 554 42.59 -20.87 -49.02
C ASN A 554 41.19 -21.19 -48.50
N ALA A 555 40.19 -21.36 -49.38
CA ALA A 555 38.83 -21.69 -48.97
C ALA A 555 38.77 -23.06 -48.27
N LYS A 556 38.05 -23.13 -47.15
CA LYS A 556 37.85 -24.39 -46.43
C LYS A 556 36.67 -25.15 -47.02
N MET A 557 36.74 -26.48 -46.98
CA MET A 557 35.60 -27.35 -47.34
C MET A 557 34.44 -27.26 -46.34
N GLY A 558 34.70 -26.76 -45.14
CA GLY A 558 33.65 -26.49 -44.16
C GLY A 558 34.08 -25.62 -42.98
N TYR A 559 33.07 -25.10 -42.30
CA TYR A 559 33.18 -24.20 -41.16
C TYR A 559 32.27 -24.69 -40.03
N ALA A 560 32.82 -25.51 -39.13
CA ALA A 560 32.13 -26.05 -37.95
C ALA A 560 31.80 -24.96 -36.92
N PHE A 561 30.67 -25.09 -36.21
CA PHE A 561 30.29 -24.17 -35.14
C PHE A 561 30.98 -24.43 -33.81
N ASN A 562 31.22 -25.70 -33.47
CA ASN A 562 31.97 -26.08 -32.28
C ASN A 562 33.47 -25.88 -32.54
N LYS A 563 34.04 -24.84 -31.93
CA LYS A 563 35.50 -24.66 -31.88
C LYS A 563 36.11 -25.68 -30.92
N GLU A 564 36.26 -26.91 -31.39
CA GLU A 564 37.48 -27.67 -31.17
C GLU A 564 37.88 -28.30 -32.51
N ALA A 565 38.11 -27.44 -33.50
CA ALA A 565 39.00 -27.85 -34.57
C ALA A 565 40.38 -28.03 -33.93
N THR A 566 40.82 -29.29 -33.80
CA THR A 566 42.19 -29.72 -33.52
C THR A 566 43.15 -29.37 -34.67
N ALA A 567 42.96 -28.18 -35.25
CA ALA A 567 43.87 -27.63 -36.23
C ALA A 567 45.16 -27.23 -35.50
N ILE A 568 46.24 -27.94 -35.84
CA ILE A 568 47.61 -27.62 -35.43
C ILE A 568 47.95 -26.25 -36.05
N VAL A 569 47.73 -25.16 -35.31
CA VAL A 569 48.06 -23.80 -35.75
C VAL A 569 49.43 -23.35 -35.22
N SER A 570 50.00 -24.03 -34.22
CA SER A 570 51.36 -23.73 -33.76
C SER A 570 51.94 -24.84 -32.88
N ILE A 571 53.19 -25.21 -33.16
CA ILE A 571 54.00 -26.09 -32.31
C ILE A 571 54.29 -25.30 -31.03
N HIS A 572 53.60 -25.61 -29.94
CA HIS A 572 53.87 -25.01 -28.64
C HIS A 572 55.12 -25.67 -28.05
N ALA A 573 56.13 -24.86 -27.73
CA ALA A 573 57.24 -25.27 -26.88
C ALA A 573 56.77 -25.20 -25.42
N SER A 574 56.10 -26.25 -24.94
CA SER A 574 55.78 -26.40 -23.53
C SER A 574 56.32 -27.74 -23.05
N GLN A 575 57.19 -27.72 -22.04
CA GLN A 575 57.63 -28.94 -21.37
C GLN A 575 56.43 -29.58 -20.65
N PRO A 576 56.21 -30.90 -20.81
CA PRO A 576 55.13 -31.58 -20.12
C PRO A 576 55.41 -31.73 -18.62
N ASP A 577 54.44 -31.38 -17.79
CA ASP A 577 54.44 -31.72 -16.37
C ASP A 577 54.24 -33.24 -16.19
N LYS A 578 55.20 -33.88 -15.51
CA LYS A 578 55.31 -35.32 -15.19
C LYS A 578 55.48 -36.27 -16.38
N ALA A 579 56.70 -36.81 -16.48
CA ALA A 579 57.24 -37.78 -17.45
C ALA A 579 56.20 -38.55 -18.33
N PRO A 580 55.78 -37.98 -19.47
CA PRO A 580 54.92 -38.70 -20.41
C PRO A 580 55.74 -39.64 -21.32
N PHE A 581 55.07 -40.66 -21.88
CA PHE A 581 55.66 -41.48 -22.93
C PHE A 581 55.79 -40.66 -24.22
N LEU A 582 57.02 -40.55 -24.72
CA LEU A 582 57.34 -39.83 -25.96
C LEU A 582 57.53 -40.85 -27.08
N TYR A 583 57.01 -40.57 -28.27
CA TYR A 583 57.19 -41.42 -29.45
C TYR A 583 57.74 -40.64 -30.63
N ASN A 584 58.69 -41.17 -31.39
CA ASN A 584 59.08 -40.53 -32.66
C ASN A 584 57.98 -40.71 -33.73
N LEU A 585 58.16 -40.08 -34.89
CA LEU A 585 57.18 -40.15 -35.99
C LEU A 585 57.00 -41.56 -36.59
N SER A 586 57.90 -42.50 -36.29
CA SER A 586 57.79 -43.91 -36.67
C SER A 586 57.09 -44.76 -35.59
N GLY A 587 56.54 -44.15 -34.54
CA GLY A 587 55.82 -44.83 -33.46
C GLY A 587 56.71 -45.53 -32.43
N GLN A 588 58.02 -45.29 -32.45
CA GLN A 588 58.95 -45.87 -31.48
C GLN A 588 59.01 -44.99 -30.24
N ARG A 589 58.98 -45.60 -29.05
CA ARG A 589 59.12 -44.87 -27.78
C ARG A 589 60.54 -44.30 -27.66
N VAL A 590 60.65 -43.01 -27.33
CA VAL A 590 61.92 -42.27 -27.20
C VAL A 590 62.07 -41.66 -25.81
N THR A 591 63.31 -41.33 -25.45
CA THR A 591 63.63 -40.67 -24.18
C THR A 591 63.47 -39.15 -24.29
N PRO A 592 63.37 -38.42 -23.16
CA PRO A 592 63.31 -36.95 -23.16
C PRO A 592 64.50 -36.24 -23.85
N ASN A 593 65.62 -36.94 -24.04
CA ASN A 593 66.82 -36.40 -24.69
C ASN A 593 66.80 -36.54 -26.23
N TYR A 594 65.75 -37.12 -26.80
CA TYR A 594 65.59 -37.24 -28.25
C TYR A 594 65.47 -35.86 -28.87
N LYS A 595 66.20 -35.59 -29.97
CA LYS A 595 66.13 -34.33 -30.69
C LYS A 595 65.27 -34.49 -31.94
N GLY A 596 64.24 -33.67 -32.06
CA GLY A 596 63.32 -33.70 -33.19
C GLY A 596 61.85 -33.69 -32.77
N VAL A 597 60.97 -33.96 -33.73
CA VAL A 597 59.52 -34.01 -33.51
C VAL A 597 59.14 -35.33 -32.85
N VAL A 598 58.41 -35.26 -31.73
CA VAL A 598 57.86 -36.43 -31.02
C VAL A 598 56.36 -36.27 -30.80
N ILE A 599 55.66 -37.38 -30.61
CA ILE A 599 54.26 -37.46 -30.21
C ILE A 599 54.19 -37.68 -28.70
N CYS A 600 53.43 -36.86 -28.00
CA CYS A 600 53.14 -36.94 -26.58
C CYS A 600 51.63 -36.74 -26.37
N ASN A 601 50.92 -37.71 -25.79
CA ASN A 601 49.45 -37.67 -25.60
C ASN A 601 48.68 -37.27 -26.88
N GLY A 602 49.05 -37.85 -28.02
CA GLY A 602 48.41 -37.56 -29.32
C GLY A 602 48.79 -36.21 -29.94
N LYS A 603 49.69 -35.43 -29.33
CA LYS A 603 50.14 -34.11 -29.82
C LYS A 603 51.59 -34.16 -30.29
N LYS A 604 51.90 -33.51 -31.42
CA LYS A 604 53.28 -33.32 -31.89
C LYS A 604 53.96 -32.20 -31.10
N ILE A 605 55.13 -32.47 -30.53
CA ILE A 605 55.99 -31.52 -29.82
C ILE A 605 57.43 -31.60 -30.39
N VAL A 606 58.21 -30.52 -30.28
CA VAL A 606 59.63 -30.52 -30.70
C VAL A 606 60.50 -30.52 -29.46
N LEU A 607 61.36 -31.53 -29.34
CA LEU A 607 62.43 -31.58 -28.35
C LEU A 607 63.72 -31.08 -29.01
N ARG A 608 64.40 -30.12 -28.38
CA ARG A 608 65.61 -29.46 -28.91
C ARG A 608 66.89 -29.97 -28.27
#